data_AF-A0A7K2VX70-F1
#
_entry.id   AF-A0A7K2VX70-F1
#
_cell.length_a   1.000
_cell.length_b   1.000
_cell.length_c   1.000
_cell.angle_alpha   90.00
_cell.angle_beta   90.00
_cell.angle_gamma   90.00
#
_symmetry.space_group_name_H-M   'P 1'
#
loop_
_entity.id
_entity.type
_entity.pdbx_description
1 polymer ?
#
loop_
_entity_poly.entity_id
_entity_poly.type
_entity_poly.pdbx_seq_one_letter_code
_entity_poly.pdbx_strand_id
1 'polypeptide(L)'
;MFLRVRAYVVLTKPRVMELLLVATAPTMILAHGGLLNLSLVVVTLIGGAASSGSASAFNMYLDRDMDAQMKRTSGRPLVTGEVTPRSGLIFAWLLAISSTVWFCCLVNYLAAVLSVCAILWYVVVYTMFLKRRTEQNIVWGGIAGCFPVAIGWAAVTGTVSWPAVTLFAVIFFWTPAHYWPLSVKYGEDYRRVNVPMLGAIRKIEYVAKRVTLYAVATVVTSILLIPIAGMSWIYSTVAVAGGGWFVWEALRFQVVASRAAASPRPMRLFVASNVYLAMLFAAVAADPLLRL
;
A
#
# COMPACT_ATOMS: atom_id res chain seq x y z
N MET A 1 -1.99 -11.04 30.84
CA MET A 1 -0.96 -11.29 29.81
C MET A 1 -1.54 -11.19 28.39
N PHE A 2 -2.60 -11.93 28.05
CA PHE A 2 -3.25 -11.91 26.72
C PHE A 2 -3.70 -10.52 26.23
N LEU A 3 -4.27 -9.68 27.11
CA LEU A 3 -4.69 -8.31 26.76
C LEU A 3 -3.51 -7.43 26.29
N ARG A 4 -2.34 -7.56 26.93
CA ARG A 4 -1.14 -6.79 26.54
C ARG A 4 -0.59 -7.24 25.19
N VAL A 5 -0.56 -8.55 24.91
CA VAL A 5 -0.10 -9.08 23.61
C VAL A 5 -1.01 -8.58 22.48
N ARG A 6 -2.32 -8.64 22.68
CA ARG A 6 -3.30 -8.13 21.71
C ARG A 6 -3.06 -6.64 21.41
N ALA A 7 -2.76 -5.84 22.42
CA ALA A 7 -2.48 -4.41 22.25
C ALA A 7 -1.25 -4.17 21.36
N TYR A 8 -0.15 -4.94 21.52
CA TYR A 8 1.01 -4.85 20.63
C TYR A 8 0.73 -5.35 19.21
N VAL A 9 -0.08 -6.40 19.04
CA VAL A 9 -0.51 -6.88 17.71
C VAL A 9 -1.34 -5.81 17.00
N VAL A 10 -2.15 -5.03 17.72
CA VAL A 10 -2.90 -3.91 17.12
C VAL A 10 -1.94 -2.83 16.59
N LEU A 11 -0.78 -2.62 17.22
CA LEU A 11 0.23 -1.66 16.73
C LEU A 11 0.79 -2.01 15.35
N THR A 12 0.80 -3.29 14.97
CA THR A 12 1.34 -3.73 13.68
C THR A 12 0.35 -3.62 12.51
N LYS A 13 -0.93 -3.29 12.78
CA LYS A 13 -2.02 -3.21 11.79
C LYS A 13 -2.08 -4.42 10.83
N PRO A 14 -2.38 -5.64 11.33
CA PRO A 14 -2.30 -6.89 10.54
C PRO A 14 -3.07 -6.85 9.20
N ARG A 15 -4.26 -6.25 9.18
CA ARG A 15 -5.06 -6.13 7.95
C ARG A 15 -4.40 -5.30 6.85
N VAL A 16 -3.65 -4.26 7.22
CA VAL A 16 -2.93 -3.41 6.25
C VAL A 16 -1.68 -4.15 5.78
N MET A 17 -1.01 -4.85 6.71
CA MET A 17 0.16 -5.67 6.44
C MET A 17 -0.15 -6.79 5.45
N GLU A 18 -1.24 -7.55 5.63
CA GLU A 18 -1.66 -8.63 4.73
C GLU A 18 -1.78 -8.17 3.27
N LEU A 19 -2.42 -7.01 3.03
CA LEU A 19 -2.57 -6.46 1.68
C LEU A 19 -1.23 -6.15 1.01
N LEU A 20 -0.25 -5.68 1.77
CA LEU A 20 1.10 -5.39 1.26
C LEU A 20 1.88 -6.67 0.97
N LEU A 21 1.72 -7.70 1.82
CA LEU A 21 2.34 -9.01 1.66
C LEU A 21 1.82 -9.76 0.42
N VAL A 22 0.55 -9.56 0.07
CA VAL A 22 -0.06 -10.10 -1.15
C VAL A 22 0.55 -9.50 -2.43
N ALA A 23 1.21 -8.33 -2.39
CA ALA A 23 1.97 -7.82 -3.52
C ALA A 23 3.38 -8.42 -3.62
N THR A 24 3.99 -8.77 -2.48
CA THR A 24 5.34 -9.34 -2.41
C THR A 24 5.41 -10.71 -3.07
N ALA A 25 4.52 -11.64 -2.70
CA ALA A 25 4.61 -13.04 -3.16
C ALA A 25 4.44 -13.20 -4.69
N PRO A 26 3.44 -12.59 -5.36
CA PRO A 26 3.34 -12.60 -6.82
C PRO A 26 4.59 -12.06 -7.50
N THR A 27 5.17 -10.98 -6.94
CA THR A 27 6.39 -10.39 -7.50
C THR A 27 7.57 -11.36 -7.40
N MET A 28 7.70 -12.09 -6.29
CA MET A 28 8.71 -13.13 -6.12
C MET A 28 8.54 -14.27 -7.13
N ILE A 29 7.31 -14.70 -7.39
CA ILE A 29 7.00 -15.74 -8.39
C ILE A 29 7.40 -15.27 -9.79
N LEU A 30 7.02 -14.04 -10.16
CA LEU A 30 7.43 -13.43 -11.43
C LEU A 30 8.95 -13.32 -11.55
N ALA A 31 9.63 -12.87 -10.50
CA ALA A 31 11.08 -12.70 -10.47
C ALA A 31 11.84 -14.02 -10.65
N HIS A 32 11.27 -15.13 -10.17
CA HIS A 32 11.84 -16.46 -10.35
C HIS A 32 11.53 -17.06 -11.73
N GLY A 33 10.36 -16.73 -12.29
CA GLY A 33 9.89 -17.31 -13.55
C GLY A 33 9.30 -18.72 -13.40
N GLY A 34 8.82 -19.10 -12.21
CA GLY A 34 8.30 -20.45 -11.94
C GLY A 34 7.96 -20.69 -10.46
N LEU A 35 7.88 -21.96 -10.05
CA LEU A 35 7.60 -22.36 -8.67
C LEU A 35 8.76 -21.97 -7.74
N LEU A 36 8.52 -20.98 -6.86
CA LEU A 36 9.51 -20.52 -5.90
C LEU A 36 9.63 -21.47 -4.70
N ASN A 37 10.82 -21.55 -4.11
CA ASN A 37 11.00 -22.16 -2.80
C ASN A 37 10.11 -21.48 -1.75
N LEU A 38 9.19 -22.25 -1.18
CA LEU A 38 8.24 -21.77 -0.18
C LEU A 38 8.94 -21.22 1.08
N SER A 39 10.13 -21.72 1.42
CA SER A 39 10.90 -21.20 2.56
C SER A 39 11.30 -19.75 2.35
N LEU A 40 11.78 -19.39 1.16
CA LEU A 40 12.16 -18.02 0.82
C LEU A 40 10.94 -17.08 0.84
N VAL A 41 9.80 -17.55 0.32
CA VAL A 41 8.53 -16.80 0.42
C VAL A 41 8.22 -16.51 1.88
N VAL A 42 8.15 -17.55 2.73
CA VAL A 42 7.77 -17.42 4.14
C VAL A 42 8.75 -16.51 4.89
N VAL A 43 10.06 -16.69 4.72
CA VAL A 43 11.09 -15.86 5.36
C VAL A 43 10.95 -14.40 4.93
N THR A 44 10.72 -14.13 3.65
CA THR A 44 10.54 -12.77 3.12
C THR A 44 9.26 -12.13 3.65
N LEU A 45 8.16 -12.88 3.72
CA LEU A 45 6.89 -12.39 4.24
C LEU A 45 6.96 -12.09 5.74
N ILE A 46 7.66 -12.90 6.53
CA ILE A 46 7.87 -12.65 7.97
C ILE A 46 8.70 -11.36 8.17
N GLY A 47 9.79 -11.19 7.43
CA GLY A 47 10.61 -9.97 7.48
C GLY A 47 9.80 -8.73 7.07
N GLY A 48 9.03 -8.84 5.98
CA GLY A 48 8.16 -7.77 5.48
C GLY A 48 7.05 -7.41 6.46
N ALA A 49 6.44 -8.42 7.09
CA ALA A 49 5.44 -8.26 8.13
C ALA A 49 5.99 -7.48 9.33
N ALA A 50 7.16 -7.86 9.83
CA ALA A 50 7.83 -7.17 10.93
C ALA A 50 8.19 -5.72 10.56
N SER A 51 8.66 -5.49 9.34
CA SER A 51 9.01 -4.15 8.82
C SER A 51 7.78 -3.23 8.72
N SER A 52 6.69 -3.73 8.11
CA SER A 52 5.41 -3.03 8.04
C SER A 52 4.80 -2.78 9.42
N GLY A 53 4.97 -3.76 10.33
CA GLY A 53 4.55 -3.66 11.73
C GLY A 53 5.29 -2.56 12.48
N SER A 54 6.60 -2.45 12.29
CA SER A 54 7.42 -1.36 12.83
C SER A 54 6.93 0.01 12.33
N ALA A 55 6.79 0.16 11.01
CA ALA A 55 6.32 1.40 10.39
C ALA A 55 4.93 1.81 10.90
N SER A 56 4.03 0.83 11.10
CA SER A 56 2.71 1.06 11.69
C SER A 56 2.75 1.48 13.15
N ALA A 57 3.63 0.89 13.95
CA ALA A 57 3.82 1.23 15.36
C ALA A 57 4.40 2.65 15.52
N PHE A 58 5.41 3.01 14.72
CA PHE A 58 5.92 4.40 14.67
C PHE A 58 4.82 5.37 14.26
N ASN A 59 4.02 5.03 13.25
CA ASN A 59 2.93 5.87 12.79
C ASN A 59 1.90 6.13 13.90
N MET A 60 1.47 5.11 14.63
CA MET A 60 0.55 5.29 15.77
C MET A 60 1.19 6.08 16.92
N TYR A 61 2.49 5.92 17.16
CA TYR A 61 3.20 6.72 18.17
C TYR A 61 3.24 8.21 17.81
N LEU A 62 3.51 8.53 16.55
CA LEU A 62 3.62 9.90 16.04
C LEU A 62 2.25 10.57 15.84
N ASP A 63 1.22 9.80 15.53
CA ASP A 63 -0.15 10.30 15.28
C ASP A 63 -1.06 10.25 16.52
N ARG A 64 -0.54 9.89 17.70
CA ARG A 64 -1.33 9.67 18.92
C ARG A 64 -2.25 10.83 19.30
N ASP A 65 -1.80 12.06 19.08
CA ASP A 65 -2.52 13.31 19.35
C ASP A 65 -3.72 13.50 18.43
N MET A 66 -3.56 13.18 17.15
CA MET A 66 -4.63 13.21 16.16
C MET A 66 -5.58 12.03 16.30
N ASP A 67 -5.02 10.84 16.56
CA ASP A 67 -5.79 9.61 16.68
C ASP A 67 -6.81 9.71 17.83
N ALA A 68 -6.47 10.42 18.91
CA ALA A 68 -7.35 10.70 20.05
C ALA A 68 -8.59 11.52 19.68
N GLN A 69 -8.52 12.33 18.63
CA GLN A 69 -9.59 13.25 18.20
C GLN A 69 -10.48 12.66 17.10
N MET A 70 -10.16 11.47 16.59
CA MET A 70 -10.88 10.81 15.51
C MET A 70 -11.67 9.61 16.04
N LYS A 71 -12.99 9.59 15.78
CA LYS A 71 -13.90 8.50 16.23
C LYS A 71 -13.41 7.09 15.87
N ARG A 72 -12.75 6.96 14.71
CA ARG A 72 -12.24 5.68 14.19
C ARG A 72 -10.99 5.17 14.93
N THR A 73 -10.20 6.06 15.53
CA THR A 73 -8.85 5.75 16.02
C THR A 73 -8.65 6.08 17.50
N SER A 74 -9.66 6.67 18.15
CA SER A 74 -9.65 6.94 19.59
C SER A 74 -9.52 5.68 20.44
N GLY A 75 -9.89 4.51 19.91
CA GLY A 75 -9.71 3.20 20.56
C GLY A 75 -8.34 2.54 20.35
N ARG A 76 -7.33 3.26 19.83
CA ARG A 76 -5.99 2.68 19.63
C ARG A 76 -5.25 2.51 20.96
N PRO A 77 -4.41 1.46 21.14
CA PRO A 77 -3.73 1.18 22.41
C PRO A 77 -2.85 2.31 22.96
N LEU A 78 -2.24 3.11 22.09
CA LEU A 78 -1.42 4.26 22.47
C LEU A 78 -2.26 5.50 22.87
N VAL A 79 -3.55 5.52 22.52
CA VAL A 79 -4.52 6.55 22.92
C VAL A 79 -5.21 6.13 24.22
N THR A 80 -5.63 4.86 24.33
CA THR A 80 -6.34 4.34 25.51
C THR A 80 -5.42 4.14 26.73
N GLY A 81 -4.10 4.15 26.52
CA GLY A 81 -3.11 3.93 27.57
C GLY A 81 -2.82 2.45 27.86
N GLU A 82 -3.40 1.52 27.11
CA GLU A 82 -3.09 0.08 27.20
C GLU A 82 -1.61 -0.22 26.91
N VAL A 83 -0.98 0.60 26.07
CA VAL A 83 0.46 0.61 25.83
C VAL A 83 0.99 2.02 26.09
N THR A 84 2.04 2.13 26.90
CA THR A 84 2.66 3.45 27.12
C THR A 84 3.37 3.93 25.85
N PRO A 85 3.44 5.26 25.58
CA PRO A 85 4.18 5.78 24.43
C PRO A 85 5.62 5.28 24.36
N ARG A 86 6.31 5.21 25.50
CA ARG A 86 7.70 4.69 25.57
C ARG A 86 7.77 3.23 25.13
N SER A 87 6.88 2.38 25.62
CA SER A 87 6.87 0.96 25.24
C SER A 87 6.50 0.75 23.77
N GLY A 88 5.56 1.52 23.23
CA GLY A 88 5.23 1.48 21.81
C GLY A 88 6.40 1.90 20.92
N LEU A 89 7.16 2.92 21.32
CA LEU A 89 8.35 3.36 20.60
C LEU A 89 9.47 2.32 20.64
N ILE A 90 9.72 1.72 21.82
CA ILE A 90 10.70 0.62 21.96
C ILE A 90 10.31 -0.55 21.06
N PHE A 91 9.03 -0.94 21.07
CA PHE A 91 8.52 -2.02 20.22
C PHE A 91 8.71 -1.73 18.73
N ALA A 92 8.45 -0.50 18.29
CA ALA A 92 8.66 -0.09 16.91
C ALA A 92 10.13 -0.23 16.48
N TRP A 93 11.06 0.23 17.32
CA TRP A 93 12.51 0.08 17.07
C TRP A 93 12.97 -1.38 17.08
N LEU A 94 12.50 -2.18 18.04
CA LEU A 94 12.81 -3.61 18.10
C LEU A 94 12.36 -4.31 16.82
N LEU A 95 11.17 -4.02 16.31
CA LEU A 95 10.70 -4.57 15.03
C LEU A 95 11.53 -4.06 13.84
N ALA A 96 11.91 -2.78 13.81
CA ALA A 96 12.74 -2.24 12.73
C ALA A 96 14.11 -2.92 12.67
N ILE A 97 14.79 -3.01 13.81
CA ILE A 97 16.14 -3.61 13.90
C ILE A 97 16.06 -5.11 13.62
N SER A 98 15.13 -5.82 14.26
CA SER A 98 15.00 -7.27 14.07
C SER A 98 14.61 -7.64 12.63
N SER A 99 13.70 -6.89 12.00
CA SER A 99 13.36 -7.13 10.58
C SER A 99 14.52 -6.83 9.64
N THR A 100 15.32 -5.80 9.92
CA THR A 100 16.51 -5.48 9.12
C THR A 100 17.55 -6.60 9.23
N VAL A 101 17.87 -7.04 10.45
CA VAL A 101 18.78 -8.17 10.69
C VAL A 101 18.24 -9.45 10.04
N TRP A 102 16.93 -9.70 10.15
CA TRP A 102 16.26 -10.84 9.52
C TRP A 102 16.47 -10.86 8.00
N PHE A 103 16.24 -9.74 7.32
CA PHE A 103 16.49 -9.63 5.88
C PHE A 103 17.97 -9.79 5.52
N CYS A 104 18.87 -9.14 6.27
CA CYS A 104 20.32 -9.25 6.02
C CYS A 104 20.82 -10.68 6.13
N CYS A 105 20.35 -11.44 7.14
CA CYS A 105 20.85 -12.78 7.43
C CYS A 105 20.15 -13.89 6.64
N LEU A 106 18.84 -13.75 6.37
CA LEU A 106 18.02 -14.84 5.84
C LEU A 106 17.50 -14.62 4.41
N VAL A 107 17.66 -13.42 3.86
CA VAL A 107 17.19 -13.10 2.49
C VAL A 107 18.35 -12.57 1.65
N ASN A 108 18.69 -11.29 1.79
CA ASN A 108 19.90 -10.66 1.25
C ASN A 108 19.99 -9.19 1.69
N TYR A 109 21.17 -8.61 1.47
CA TYR A 109 21.47 -7.23 1.83
C TYR A 109 20.59 -6.20 1.12
N LEU A 110 20.30 -6.38 -0.17
CA LEU A 110 19.49 -5.43 -0.93
C LEU A 110 18.04 -5.35 -0.41
N ALA A 111 17.43 -6.50 -0.11
CA ALA A 111 16.10 -6.57 0.50
C ALA A 111 16.07 -5.87 1.87
N ALA A 112 17.14 -6.00 2.67
CA ALA A 112 17.26 -5.32 3.96
C ALA A 112 17.33 -3.79 3.79
N VAL A 113 18.15 -3.28 2.87
CA VAL A 113 18.25 -1.85 2.57
C VAL A 113 16.91 -1.31 2.09
N LEU A 114 16.25 -2.00 1.15
CA LEU A 114 14.93 -1.61 0.66
C LEU A 114 13.87 -1.59 1.77
N SER A 115 13.94 -2.53 2.71
CA SER A 115 13.05 -2.55 3.88
C SER A 115 13.29 -1.33 4.79
N VAL A 116 14.54 -1.00 5.09
CA VAL A 116 14.89 0.21 5.86
C VAL A 116 14.40 1.46 5.15
N CYS A 117 14.61 1.55 3.82
CA CYS A 117 14.08 2.65 3.01
C CYS A 117 12.55 2.74 3.10
N ALA A 118 11.84 1.62 3.06
CA ALA A 118 10.38 1.59 3.19
C ALA A 118 9.91 2.13 4.55
N ILE A 119 10.55 1.70 5.64
CA ILE A 119 10.27 2.16 7.00
C ILE A 119 10.52 3.66 7.11
N LEU A 120 11.71 4.13 6.69
CA LEU A 120 12.08 5.54 6.75
C LEU A 120 11.15 6.40 5.89
N TRP A 121 10.79 5.94 4.69
CA TRP A 121 9.86 6.67 3.84
C TRP A 121 8.47 6.80 4.49
N TYR A 122 7.95 5.73 5.07
CA TYR A 122 6.66 5.76 5.73
C TYR A 122 6.64 6.63 7.00
N VAL A 123 7.69 6.53 7.81
CA VAL A 123 7.77 7.21 9.10
C VAL A 123 8.17 8.67 8.91
N VAL A 124 9.30 8.91 8.27
CA VAL A 124 9.87 10.26 8.12
C VAL A 124 9.09 11.01 7.05
N VAL A 125 9.16 10.55 5.80
CA VAL A 125 8.62 11.30 4.65
C VAL A 125 7.10 11.40 4.73
N TYR A 126 6.40 10.29 4.90
CA TYR A 126 4.94 10.32 4.97
C TYR A 126 4.43 10.84 6.33
N THR A 127 4.70 10.13 7.43
CA THR A 127 4.03 10.41 8.72
C THR A 127 4.45 11.76 9.31
N MET A 128 5.75 12.07 9.39
CA MET A 128 6.23 13.30 10.03
C MET A 128 6.09 14.53 9.11
N PHE A 129 6.42 14.39 7.82
CA PHE A 129 6.48 15.53 6.91
C PHE A 129 5.20 15.73 6.11
N LEU A 130 4.85 14.79 5.22
CA LEU A 130 3.83 15.03 4.21
C LEU A 130 2.41 15.04 4.78
N LYS A 131 2.09 14.08 5.66
CA LYS A 131 0.73 13.79 6.13
C LYS A 131 0.02 15.04 6.64
N ARG A 132 0.69 15.85 7.45
CA ARG A 132 0.13 17.05 8.10
C ARG A 132 0.27 18.34 7.27
N ARG A 133 1.05 18.34 6.17
CA ARG A 133 1.49 19.58 5.50
C ARG A 133 1.00 19.74 4.06
N THR A 134 0.64 18.66 3.37
CA THR A 134 0.31 18.75 1.94
C THR A 134 -0.82 17.82 1.52
N GLU A 135 -1.57 18.25 0.51
CA GLU A 135 -2.60 17.44 -0.16
C GLU A 135 -2.05 16.34 -1.06
N GLN A 136 -0.75 16.39 -1.36
CA GLN A 136 0.00 15.36 -2.07
C GLN A 136 0.49 14.24 -1.14
N ASN A 137 0.04 14.22 0.11
CA ASN A 137 0.51 13.29 1.13
C ASN A 137 0.38 11.82 0.73
N ILE A 138 -0.72 11.45 0.07
CA ILE A 138 -0.95 10.07 -0.39
C ILE A 138 -0.14 9.73 -1.64
N VAL A 139 0.11 10.68 -2.53
CA VAL A 139 0.88 10.44 -3.75
C VAL A 139 2.32 10.09 -3.38
N TRP A 140 3.01 11.00 -2.70
CA TRP A 140 4.41 10.80 -2.33
C TRP A 140 4.56 9.85 -1.14
N GLY A 141 3.61 9.85 -0.20
CA GLY A 141 3.62 8.90 0.91
C GLY A 141 3.33 7.46 0.46
N GLY A 142 2.58 7.29 -0.63
CA GLY A 142 2.25 5.99 -1.22
C GLY A 142 3.46 5.19 -1.71
N ILE A 143 4.60 5.84 -1.95
CA ILE A 143 5.89 5.19 -2.29
C ILE A 143 6.27 4.11 -1.26
N ALA A 144 5.99 4.35 0.03
CA ALA A 144 6.22 3.35 1.07
C ALA A 144 5.50 2.03 0.79
N GLY A 145 4.28 2.10 0.27
CA GLY A 145 3.48 0.92 -0.10
C GLY A 145 3.93 0.21 -1.38
N CYS A 146 4.87 0.80 -2.13
CA CYS A 146 5.39 0.24 -3.38
C CYS A 146 6.64 -0.63 -3.14
N PHE A 147 7.37 -0.41 -2.04
CA PHE A 147 8.55 -1.20 -1.66
C PHE A 147 8.33 -2.71 -1.54
N PRO A 148 7.17 -3.26 -1.11
CA PRO A 148 6.95 -4.71 -1.05
C PRO A 148 7.25 -5.42 -2.38
N VAL A 149 6.94 -4.80 -3.52
CA VAL A 149 7.28 -5.31 -4.86
C VAL A 149 8.80 -5.34 -5.05
N ALA A 150 9.47 -4.20 -4.80
CA ALA A 150 10.92 -4.12 -4.96
C ALA A 150 11.67 -5.09 -4.03
N ILE A 151 11.21 -5.21 -2.78
CA ILE A 151 11.73 -6.17 -1.79
C ILE A 151 11.50 -7.61 -2.26
N GLY A 152 10.29 -7.94 -2.74
CA GLY A 152 9.99 -9.27 -3.26
C GLY A 152 10.86 -9.64 -4.45
N TRP A 153 11.06 -8.71 -5.40
CA TRP A 153 11.94 -8.93 -6.53
C TRP A 153 13.41 -9.11 -6.12
N ALA A 154 13.90 -8.23 -5.24
CA ALA A 154 15.26 -8.28 -4.72
C ALA A 154 15.52 -9.53 -3.88
N ALA A 155 14.52 -10.02 -3.14
CA ALA A 155 14.62 -11.24 -2.35
C ALA A 155 14.99 -12.46 -3.21
N VAL A 156 14.49 -12.52 -4.44
CA VAL A 156 14.74 -13.62 -5.38
C VAL A 156 15.98 -13.39 -6.24
N THR A 157 16.17 -12.17 -6.76
CA THR A 157 17.17 -11.90 -7.80
C THR A 157 18.42 -11.20 -7.31
N GLY A 158 18.41 -10.65 -6.09
CA GLY A 158 19.48 -9.78 -5.58
C GLY A 158 19.61 -8.44 -6.32
N THR A 159 18.66 -8.08 -7.18
CA THR A 159 18.67 -6.85 -7.99
C THR A 159 17.32 -6.14 -7.97
N VAL A 160 17.20 -4.98 -8.64
CA VAL A 160 15.92 -4.36 -8.99
C VAL A 160 15.95 -4.11 -10.49
N SER A 161 15.09 -4.80 -11.24
CA SER A 161 15.01 -4.68 -12.70
C SER A 161 13.68 -4.07 -13.16
N TRP A 162 13.54 -3.83 -14.46
CA TRP A 162 12.39 -3.14 -15.03
C TRP A 162 11.01 -3.73 -14.69
N PRO A 163 10.80 -5.07 -14.63
CA PRO A 163 9.54 -5.62 -14.13
C PRO A 163 9.20 -5.17 -12.70
N ALA A 164 10.17 -5.14 -11.79
CA ALA A 164 9.98 -4.68 -10.41
C ALA A 164 9.63 -3.18 -10.37
N VAL A 165 10.34 -2.36 -11.14
CA VAL A 165 10.08 -0.91 -11.26
C VAL A 165 8.68 -0.66 -11.84
N THR A 166 8.25 -1.47 -12.80
CA THR A 166 6.93 -1.35 -13.43
C THR A 166 5.82 -1.72 -12.46
N LEU A 167 5.95 -2.84 -11.73
CA LEU A 167 4.99 -3.22 -10.69
C LEU A 167 4.97 -2.22 -9.52
N PHE A 168 6.13 -1.65 -9.17
CA PHE A 168 6.22 -0.55 -8.22
C PHE A 168 5.41 0.65 -8.72
N ALA A 169 5.56 1.03 -9.99
CA ALA A 169 4.81 2.12 -10.61
C ALA A 169 3.30 1.84 -10.65
N VAL A 170 2.89 0.59 -10.90
CA VAL A 170 1.48 0.18 -10.83
C VAL A 170 0.89 0.49 -9.45
N ILE A 171 1.55 0.08 -8.35
CA ILE A 171 1.07 0.37 -6.98
C ILE A 171 1.11 1.88 -6.71
N PHE A 172 2.15 2.58 -7.17
CA PHE A 172 2.29 4.02 -6.99
C PHE A 172 1.13 4.78 -7.61
N PHE A 173 0.80 4.53 -8.88
CA PHE A 173 -0.31 5.19 -9.56
C PHE A 173 -1.68 4.71 -9.08
N TRP A 174 -1.78 3.46 -8.64
CA TRP A 174 -3.00 2.93 -8.07
C TRP A 174 -3.36 3.59 -6.74
N THR A 175 -2.36 3.91 -5.91
CA THR A 175 -2.55 4.38 -4.53
C THR A 175 -3.47 5.61 -4.44
N PRO A 176 -3.27 6.70 -5.23
CA PRO A 176 -4.18 7.84 -5.23
C PRO A 176 -5.58 7.51 -5.76
N ALA A 177 -5.68 6.71 -6.82
CA ALA A 177 -6.96 6.32 -7.41
C ALA A 177 -7.81 5.49 -6.43
N HIS A 178 -7.14 4.70 -5.60
CA HIS A 178 -7.75 3.90 -4.54
C HIS A 178 -8.11 4.73 -3.30
N TYR A 179 -7.16 5.51 -2.78
CA TYR A 179 -7.30 6.10 -1.46
C TYR A 179 -8.13 7.40 -1.46
N TRP A 180 -8.11 8.19 -2.53
CA TRP A 180 -8.87 9.43 -2.55
C TRP A 180 -10.39 9.25 -2.45
N PRO A 181 -11.03 8.24 -3.08
CA PRO A 181 -12.42 7.91 -2.79
C PRO A 181 -12.68 7.64 -1.30
N LEU A 182 -11.78 6.92 -0.62
CA LEU A 182 -11.86 6.74 0.83
C LEU A 182 -11.79 8.09 1.56
N SER A 183 -10.87 8.96 1.15
CA SER A 183 -10.73 10.29 1.76
C SER A 183 -11.93 11.21 1.57
N VAL A 184 -12.68 11.06 0.47
CA VAL A 184 -13.95 11.76 0.25
C VAL A 184 -15.00 11.30 1.27
N LYS A 185 -15.12 9.99 1.49
CA LYS A 185 -16.06 9.45 2.48
C LYS A 185 -15.75 9.93 3.90
N TYR A 186 -14.48 9.99 4.28
CA TYR A 186 -14.03 10.35 5.62
C TYR A 186 -13.53 11.79 5.73
N GLY A 187 -13.92 12.67 4.79
CA GLY A 187 -13.40 14.04 4.69
C GLY A 187 -13.59 14.86 5.96
N GLU A 188 -14.72 14.70 6.66
CA GLU A 188 -14.99 15.39 7.93
C GLU A 188 -14.02 15.00 9.04
N ASP A 189 -13.72 13.70 9.17
CA ASP A 189 -12.77 13.23 10.18
C ASP A 189 -11.38 13.85 9.95
N TYR A 190 -10.94 13.98 8.69
CA TYR A 190 -9.67 14.63 8.36
C TYR A 190 -9.68 16.14 8.62
N ARG A 191 -10.80 16.83 8.31
CA ARG A 191 -10.95 18.26 8.60
C ARG A 191 -10.87 18.55 10.11
N ARG A 192 -11.48 17.70 10.95
CA ARG A 192 -11.46 17.87 12.41
C ARG A 192 -10.05 17.89 13.01
N VAL A 193 -9.11 17.17 12.41
CA VAL A 193 -7.72 17.10 12.87
C VAL A 193 -6.75 17.88 11.96
N ASN A 194 -7.27 18.80 11.14
CA ASN A 194 -6.49 19.66 10.24
C ASN A 194 -5.53 18.89 9.31
N VAL A 195 -5.91 17.68 8.88
CA VAL A 195 -5.13 16.93 7.89
C VAL A 195 -5.59 17.36 6.50
N PRO A 196 -4.70 17.92 5.66
CA PRO A 196 -5.05 18.42 4.33
C PRO A 196 -5.21 17.28 3.32
N MET A 197 -6.00 16.27 3.63
CA MET A 197 -6.28 15.15 2.73
C MET A 197 -7.05 15.67 1.51
N LEU A 198 -6.69 15.26 0.29
CA LEU A 198 -7.28 15.85 -0.93
C LEU A 198 -8.82 15.82 -0.93
N GLY A 199 -9.44 14.69 -0.57
CA GLY A 199 -10.89 14.55 -0.46
C GLY A 199 -11.54 15.32 0.70
N ALA A 200 -10.76 15.88 1.62
CA ALA A 200 -11.22 16.68 2.74
C ALA A 200 -11.22 18.19 2.44
N ILE A 201 -10.31 18.67 1.59
CA ILE A 201 -10.09 20.10 1.35
C ILE A 201 -10.43 20.58 -0.08
N ARG A 202 -10.59 19.66 -1.04
CA ARG A 202 -10.97 19.99 -2.42
C ARG A 202 -12.39 19.56 -2.73
N LYS A 203 -13.00 20.24 -3.69
CA LYS A 203 -14.31 19.86 -4.22
C LYS A 203 -14.23 18.48 -4.89
N ILE A 204 -15.33 17.73 -4.82
CA ILE A 204 -15.38 16.33 -5.25
C ILE A 204 -15.08 16.17 -6.75
N GLU A 205 -15.42 17.16 -7.58
CA GLU A 205 -15.14 17.16 -9.02
C GLU A 205 -13.64 17.21 -9.30
N TYR A 206 -12.90 17.99 -8.51
CA TYR A 206 -11.44 18.08 -8.62
C TYR A 206 -10.80 16.74 -8.23
N VAL A 207 -11.27 16.14 -7.13
CA VAL A 207 -10.79 14.83 -6.66
C VAL A 207 -11.09 13.76 -7.70
N ALA A 208 -12.31 13.73 -8.25
CA ALA A 208 -12.72 12.73 -9.21
C ALA A 208 -11.91 12.78 -10.51
N LYS A 209 -11.60 13.97 -11.03
CA LYS A 209 -10.70 14.13 -12.19
C LYS A 209 -9.32 13.54 -11.94
N ARG A 210 -8.75 13.79 -10.75
CA ARG A 210 -7.44 13.24 -10.37
C ARG A 210 -7.49 11.73 -10.20
N VAL A 211 -8.54 11.20 -9.56
CA VAL A 211 -8.74 9.75 -9.43
C VAL A 211 -8.78 9.07 -10.80
N THR A 212 -9.52 9.63 -11.77
CA THR A 212 -9.57 9.10 -13.13
C THR A 212 -8.20 9.13 -13.82
N LEU A 213 -7.45 10.23 -13.69
CA LEU A 213 -6.10 10.34 -14.26
C LEU A 213 -5.17 9.26 -13.70
N TYR A 214 -5.18 9.05 -12.39
CA TYR A 214 -4.37 8.03 -11.73
C TYR A 214 -4.85 6.60 -12.04
N ALA A 215 -6.16 6.39 -12.24
CA ALA A 215 -6.70 5.11 -12.71
C ALA A 215 -6.20 4.78 -14.11
N VAL A 216 -6.22 5.74 -15.04
CA VAL A 216 -5.65 5.59 -16.38
C VAL A 216 -4.15 5.32 -16.30
N ALA A 217 -3.39 6.09 -15.51
CA ALA A 217 -1.96 5.86 -15.34
C ALA A 217 -1.65 4.46 -14.80
N THR A 218 -2.45 3.98 -13.84
CA THR A 218 -2.35 2.60 -13.31
C THR A 218 -2.48 1.56 -14.42
N VAL A 219 -3.51 1.70 -15.26
CA VAL A 219 -3.77 0.76 -16.37
C VAL A 219 -2.71 0.84 -17.46
N VAL A 220 -2.21 2.04 -17.77
CA VAL A 220 -1.10 2.20 -18.70
C VAL A 220 0.14 1.47 -18.15
N THR A 221 0.49 1.67 -16.88
CA THR A 221 1.64 0.98 -16.28
C THR A 221 1.47 -0.53 -16.15
N SER A 222 0.25 -1.04 -15.98
CA SER A 222 0.03 -2.49 -15.96
C SER A 222 0.18 -3.08 -17.37
N ILE A 223 -0.31 -2.40 -18.40
CA ILE A 223 -0.11 -2.81 -19.79
C ILE A 223 1.38 -2.78 -20.17
N LEU A 224 2.15 -1.79 -19.69
CA LEU A 224 3.60 -1.72 -19.92
C LEU A 224 4.36 -2.94 -19.38
N LEU A 225 3.84 -3.64 -18.37
CA LEU A 225 4.47 -4.86 -17.87
C LEU A 225 4.50 -5.97 -18.93
N ILE A 226 3.55 -5.99 -19.88
CA ILE A 226 3.45 -7.02 -20.93
C ILE A 226 4.75 -7.12 -21.73
N PRO A 227 5.21 -6.07 -22.45
CA PRO A 227 6.46 -6.14 -23.19
C PRO A 227 7.70 -6.16 -22.29
N ILE A 228 7.64 -5.60 -21.08
CA ILE A 228 8.80 -5.50 -20.17
C ILE A 228 9.15 -6.84 -19.52
N ALA A 229 8.15 -7.63 -19.16
CA ALA A 229 8.33 -8.90 -18.45
C ALA A 229 7.96 -10.14 -19.30
N GLY A 230 7.56 -9.93 -20.56
CA GLY A 230 7.12 -11.01 -21.46
C GLY A 230 5.88 -11.72 -20.94
N MET A 231 4.89 -10.97 -20.48
CA MET A 231 3.67 -11.52 -19.88
C MET A 231 2.77 -12.14 -20.96
N SER A 232 2.13 -13.27 -20.65
CA SER A 232 1.28 -14.01 -21.59
C SER A 232 -0.10 -13.36 -21.78
N TRP A 233 -0.96 -14.04 -22.55
CA TRP A 233 -2.36 -13.65 -22.75
C TRP A 233 -3.17 -13.67 -21.44
N ILE A 234 -2.77 -14.48 -20.44
CA ILE A 234 -3.45 -14.58 -19.14
C ILE A 234 -3.37 -13.23 -18.42
N TYR A 235 -2.15 -12.72 -18.20
CA TYR A 235 -1.96 -11.39 -17.62
C TYR A 235 -2.54 -10.29 -18.51
N SER A 236 -2.30 -10.34 -19.82
CA SER A 236 -2.72 -9.31 -20.76
C SER A 236 -4.25 -9.10 -20.75
N THR A 237 -5.02 -10.19 -20.68
CA THR A 237 -6.48 -10.13 -20.60
C THR A 237 -6.94 -9.40 -19.34
N VAL A 238 -6.35 -9.74 -18.17
CA VAL A 238 -6.69 -9.10 -16.89
C VAL A 238 -6.28 -7.62 -16.88
N ALA A 239 -5.07 -7.31 -17.38
CA ALA A 239 -4.55 -5.95 -17.44
C ALA A 239 -5.44 -5.04 -18.29
N VAL A 240 -5.85 -5.50 -19.49
CA VAL A 240 -6.64 -4.72 -20.45
C VAL A 240 -8.13 -4.71 -20.10
N ALA A 241 -8.77 -5.87 -19.94
CA ALA A 241 -10.22 -5.92 -19.70
C ALA A 241 -10.58 -5.43 -18.29
N GLY A 242 -9.84 -5.90 -17.28
CA GLY A 242 -9.99 -5.44 -15.89
C GLY A 242 -9.62 -3.95 -15.75
N GLY A 243 -8.60 -3.49 -16.47
CA GLY A 243 -8.18 -2.09 -16.49
C GLY A 243 -9.23 -1.19 -17.14
N GLY A 244 -9.79 -1.62 -18.27
CA GLY A 244 -10.89 -0.93 -18.95
C GLY A 244 -12.12 -0.78 -18.05
N TRP A 245 -12.49 -1.85 -17.32
CA TRP A 245 -13.57 -1.79 -16.33
C TRP A 245 -13.25 -0.81 -15.18
N PHE A 246 -12.03 -0.83 -14.64
CA PHE A 246 -11.63 0.08 -13.58
C PHE A 246 -11.66 1.56 -14.02
N VAL A 247 -11.13 1.87 -15.22
CA VAL A 247 -11.19 3.22 -15.80
C VAL A 247 -12.63 3.64 -16.06
N TRP A 248 -13.49 2.73 -16.51
CA TRP A 248 -14.91 3.00 -16.69
C TRP A 248 -15.61 3.36 -15.38
N GLU A 249 -15.34 2.63 -14.28
CA GLU A 249 -15.86 2.98 -12.95
C GLU A 249 -15.35 4.36 -12.48
N ALA A 250 -14.08 4.69 -12.76
CA ALA A 250 -13.51 6.00 -12.43
C ALA A 250 -14.16 7.15 -13.24
N LEU A 251 -14.34 6.97 -14.55
CA LEU A 251 -15.04 7.91 -15.42
C LEU A 251 -16.49 8.10 -14.98
N ARG A 252 -17.19 7.01 -14.67
CA ARG A 252 -18.55 7.07 -14.13
C ARG A 252 -18.60 7.87 -12.83
N PHE A 253 -17.66 7.63 -11.91
CA PHE A 253 -17.55 8.41 -10.68
C PHE A 253 -17.34 9.90 -10.96
N GLN A 254 -16.48 10.25 -11.92
CA GLN A 254 -16.25 11.63 -12.34
C GLN A 254 -17.48 12.30 -12.94
N VAL A 255 -18.22 11.60 -13.81
CA VAL A 255 -19.46 12.12 -14.40
C VAL A 255 -20.51 12.37 -13.32
N VAL A 256 -20.70 11.44 -12.40
CA VAL A 256 -21.65 11.58 -11.29
C VAL A 256 -21.23 12.70 -10.34
N ALA A 257 -19.94 12.79 -9.99
CA ALA A 257 -19.40 13.84 -9.13
C ALA A 257 -19.60 15.25 -9.71
N SER A 258 -19.66 15.37 -11.05
CA SER A 258 -19.86 16.65 -11.73
C SER A 258 -21.33 17.09 -11.80
N ARG A 259 -22.28 16.27 -11.35
CA ARG A 259 -23.72 16.56 -11.37
C ARG A 259 -24.17 17.02 -9.98
N ALA A 260 -24.64 18.26 -9.87
CA ALA A 260 -25.03 18.88 -8.60
C ALA A 260 -26.10 18.10 -7.80
N ALA A 261 -27.01 17.38 -8.48
CA ALA A 261 -28.11 16.65 -7.85
C ALA A 261 -27.80 15.17 -7.56
N ALA A 262 -26.60 14.68 -7.89
CA ALA A 262 -26.27 13.26 -7.75
C ALA A 262 -25.39 13.01 -6.53
N SER A 263 -25.63 11.89 -5.84
CA SER A 263 -24.80 11.44 -4.72
C SER A 263 -23.73 10.45 -5.23
N PRO A 264 -22.48 10.89 -5.47
CA PRO A 264 -21.41 10.00 -5.86
C PRO A 264 -21.17 8.92 -4.81
N ARG A 265 -20.86 7.70 -5.26
CA ARG A 265 -20.64 6.52 -4.41
C ARG A 265 -19.14 6.19 -4.34
N PRO A 266 -18.32 6.94 -3.58
CA PRO A 266 -16.87 6.78 -3.58
C PRO A 266 -16.42 5.37 -3.17
N MET A 267 -17.18 4.69 -2.29
CA MET A 267 -16.83 3.34 -1.86
C MET A 267 -16.92 2.29 -2.97
N ARG A 268 -17.77 2.50 -3.98
CA ARG A 268 -17.84 1.60 -5.13
C ARG A 268 -16.51 1.61 -5.89
N LEU A 269 -15.96 2.80 -6.12
CA LEU A 269 -14.67 2.96 -6.81
C LEU A 269 -13.50 2.45 -5.98
N PHE A 270 -13.51 2.68 -4.66
CA PHE A 270 -12.54 2.11 -3.72
C PHE A 270 -12.49 0.57 -3.80
N VAL A 271 -13.66 -0.08 -3.83
CA VAL A 271 -13.74 -1.53 -3.96
C VAL A 271 -13.30 -1.98 -5.36
N ALA A 272 -13.75 -1.29 -6.42
CA ALA A 272 -13.36 -1.61 -7.79
C ALA A 272 -11.84 -1.53 -7.99
N SER A 273 -11.17 -0.51 -7.42
CA SER A 273 -9.71 -0.38 -7.51
C SER A 273 -8.99 -1.53 -6.80
N ASN A 274 -9.48 -1.98 -5.64
CA ASN A 274 -8.94 -3.13 -4.92
C ASN A 274 -9.12 -4.43 -5.70
N VAL A 275 -10.32 -4.64 -6.27
CA VAL A 275 -10.65 -5.82 -7.07
C VAL A 275 -9.74 -5.87 -8.29
N TYR A 276 -9.55 -4.75 -9.00
CA TYR A 276 -8.63 -4.68 -10.12
C TYR A 276 -7.19 -5.03 -9.71
N LEU A 277 -6.66 -4.42 -8.64
CA LEU A 277 -5.29 -4.69 -8.20
C LEU A 277 -5.11 -6.16 -7.77
N ALA A 278 -6.09 -6.72 -7.05
CA ALA A 278 -6.06 -8.11 -6.61
C ALA A 278 -6.05 -9.08 -7.80
N MET A 279 -6.93 -8.87 -8.78
CA MET A 279 -6.94 -9.67 -10.01
C MET A 279 -5.62 -9.53 -10.78
N LEU A 280 -5.10 -8.31 -10.88
CA LEU A 280 -3.85 -8.04 -11.59
C LEU A 280 -2.66 -8.77 -10.95
N PHE A 281 -2.50 -8.70 -9.63
CA PHE A 281 -1.42 -9.39 -8.91
C PHE A 281 -1.63 -10.91 -8.86
N ALA A 282 -2.87 -11.40 -8.81
CA ALA A 282 -3.14 -12.82 -9.01
C ALA A 282 -2.68 -13.29 -10.40
N ALA A 283 -2.92 -12.49 -11.44
CA ALA A 283 -2.43 -12.77 -12.78
C ALA A 283 -0.90 -12.70 -12.87
N VAL A 284 -0.24 -11.74 -12.19
CA VAL A 284 1.23 -11.70 -12.07
C VAL A 284 1.81 -12.99 -11.49
N ALA A 285 1.14 -13.58 -10.48
CA ALA A 285 1.56 -14.84 -9.89
C ALA A 285 1.27 -16.04 -10.80
N ALA A 286 0.12 -16.05 -11.47
CA ALA A 286 -0.34 -17.17 -12.27
C ALA A 286 0.38 -17.26 -13.63
N ASP A 287 0.69 -16.13 -14.26
CA ASP A 287 1.24 -16.06 -15.62
C ASP A 287 2.55 -16.86 -15.78
N PRO A 288 3.56 -16.72 -14.88
CA PRO A 288 4.80 -17.51 -14.96
C PRO A 288 4.59 -19.01 -14.73
N LEU A 289 3.57 -19.40 -13.96
CA LEU A 289 3.28 -20.79 -13.61
C LEU A 289 2.50 -21.51 -14.72
N LEU A 290 1.73 -20.75 -15.49
CA LEU A 290 0.82 -21.24 -16.51
C LEU A 290 1.29 -20.90 -17.92
N ARG A 291 2.56 -20.53 -18.11
CA ARG A 291 3.14 -20.22 -19.43
C ARG A 291 2.88 -21.38 -20.40
N LEU A 292 1.80 -21.23 -21.18
CA LEU A 292 1.41 -21.99 -22.34
C LEU A 292 1.85 -21.21 -23.58
#